data_AF-A0A2T6ZV70-F1
#
_entry.id   AF-A0A2T6ZV70-F1
#
_cell.length_a   1.000
_cell.length_b   1.000
_cell.length_c   1.000
_cell.angle_alpha   90.00
_cell.angle_beta   90.00
_cell.angle_gamma   90.00
#
_symmetry.space_group_name_H-M   'P 1'
#
loop_
_entity.id
_entity.type
_entity.pdbx_description
1 polymer ?
#
loop_
_entity_poly.entity_id
_entity_poly.type
_entity_poly.pdbx_seq_one_letter_code
_entity_poly.pdbx_strand_id
1 'polypeptide(L)'
;MPSSRRLKLVAVAAVTVFLILIYYNSGRDAVKRETYMQTMQKAAQDRENVGVGSRLREAADAAKKAADMKAGPKPDSPRAVEAVMKGRLEQGLLEKEGSQGDNGGEYSAVDDLAGILRRSPIIIFSKTYCPHSQAAKNLFLRAYNIVPAPYVVELDDHPHGAELQDLLAKRTGRRTVPNVMISGKSIGGNDDVQQLEKDGRLGDTIHSMGGKRIMRVLKLKE
;
A
#
# COMPACT_ATOMS: atom_id res chain seq x y z
N MET A 1 -29.80 -52.80 -17.53
CA MET A 1 -29.69 -52.01 -16.28
C MET A 1 -28.49 -52.50 -15.49
N PRO A 2 -27.53 -51.64 -15.11
CA PRO A 2 -26.41 -52.06 -14.28
C PRO A 2 -26.93 -52.56 -12.92
N SER A 3 -26.35 -53.65 -12.41
CA SER A 3 -26.78 -54.20 -11.13
C SER A 3 -26.54 -53.19 -9.99
N SER A 4 -27.41 -53.21 -8.98
CA SER A 4 -27.36 -52.28 -7.84
C SER A 4 -25.99 -52.22 -7.15
N ARG A 5 -25.25 -53.34 -7.16
CA ARG A 5 -23.88 -53.43 -6.62
C ARG A 5 -22.86 -52.69 -7.49
N ARG A 6 -22.98 -52.77 -8.82
CA ARG A 6 -22.10 -52.05 -9.75
C ARG A 6 -22.34 -50.55 -9.70
N LEU A 7 -23.59 -50.13 -9.55
CA LEU A 7 -23.93 -48.70 -9.43
C LEU A 7 -23.34 -48.07 -8.16
N LYS A 8 -23.40 -48.77 -7.02
CA LYS A 8 -22.77 -48.33 -5.77
C LYS A 8 -21.25 -48.23 -5.89
N LEU A 9 -20.61 -49.19 -6.54
CA LEU A 9 -19.16 -49.18 -6.77
C LEU A 9 -18.71 -47.99 -7.62
N VAL A 10 -19.44 -47.67 -8.69
CA VAL A 10 -19.16 -46.51 -9.55
C VAL A 10 -19.36 -45.19 -8.78
N ALA A 11 -20.41 -45.09 -7.97
CA ALA A 11 -20.67 -43.89 -7.16
C ALA A 11 -19.55 -43.63 -6.14
N VAL A 12 -19.08 -44.67 -5.44
CA VAL A 12 -17.97 -44.54 -4.48
C VAL A 12 -16.69 -44.11 -5.18
N ALA A 13 -16.37 -44.70 -6.34
CA ALA A 13 -15.20 -44.31 -7.13
C ALA A 13 -15.25 -42.86 -7.63
N ALA A 14 -16.44 -42.39 -8.04
CA ALA A 14 -16.63 -41.01 -8.47
C ALA A 14 -16.41 -40.02 -7.32
N VAL A 15 -16.92 -40.33 -6.12
CA VAL A 15 -16.74 -39.48 -4.93
C VAL A 15 -15.28 -39.42 -4.49
N THR A 16 -14.56 -40.55 -4.48
CA THR A 16 -13.13 -40.54 -4.13
C THR A 16 -12.30 -39.75 -5.14
N VAL A 17 -12.55 -39.91 -6.45
CA VAL A 17 -11.87 -39.09 -7.47
C VAL A 17 -12.19 -37.61 -7.30
N PHE A 18 -13.44 -37.26 -7.03
CA PHE A 18 -13.86 -35.88 -6.80
C PHE A 18 -13.17 -35.25 -5.57
N LEU A 19 -13.09 -35.98 -4.45
CA LEU A 19 -12.39 -35.52 -3.25
C LEU A 19 -10.88 -35.35 -3.49
N ILE A 20 -10.26 -36.27 -4.23
CA ILE A 20 -8.85 -36.16 -4.64
C ILE A 20 -8.64 -34.90 -5.49
N LEU A 21 -9.52 -34.62 -6.46
CA LEU A 21 -9.44 -33.42 -7.29
C LEU A 21 -9.59 -32.14 -6.45
N ILE A 22 -10.52 -32.10 -5.49
CA ILE A 22 -10.67 -30.96 -4.58
C ILE A 22 -9.38 -30.76 -3.76
N TYR A 23 -8.81 -31.83 -3.23
CA TYR A 23 -7.58 -31.76 -2.44
C TYR A 23 -6.40 -31.21 -3.27
N TYR A 24 -6.17 -31.73 -4.47
CA TYR A 24 -5.09 -31.28 -5.34
C TYR A 24 -5.30 -29.87 -5.92
N ASN A 25 -6.54 -29.48 -6.21
CA ASN A 25 -6.84 -28.13 -6.68
C ASN A 25 -6.71 -27.09 -5.56
N SER A 26 -7.15 -27.42 -4.34
CA SER A 26 -7.03 -26.52 -3.18
C SER A 26 -5.57 -26.21 -2.83
N GLY A 27 -4.66 -27.20 -2.97
CA GLY A 27 -3.23 -27.01 -2.72
C GLY A 27 -2.53 -26.09 -3.75
N ARG A 28 -2.92 -26.15 -5.03
CA ARG A 28 -2.34 -25.30 -6.08
C ARG A 28 -2.68 -23.82 -5.91
N ASP A 29 -3.89 -23.51 -5.43
CA ASP A 29 -4.31 -22.13 -5.19
C ASP A 29 -3.62 -21.52 -3.98
N ALA A 30 -3.34 -22.32 -2.94
CA ALA A 30 -2.57 -21.89 -1.78
C ALA A 30 -1.13 -21.53 -2.16
N VAL A 31 -0.44 -22.39 -2.91
CA VAL A 31 0.95 -22.15 -3.33
C VAL A 31 1.07 -20.91 -4.20
N LYS A 32 0.17 -20.71 -5.18
CA LYS A 32 0.19 -19.51 -6.04
C LYS A 32 -0.06 -18.22 -5.25
N ARG A 33 -0.93 -18.25 -4.24
CA ARG A 33 -1.16 -17.10 -3.34
C ARG A 33 0.09 -16.80 -2.53
N GLU A 34 0.73 -17.82 -1.96
CA GLU A 34 1.95 -17.64 -1.17
C GLU A 34 3.09 -17.03 -2.01
N THR A 35 3.32 -17.53 -3.23
CA THR A 35 4.37 -16.97 -4.10
C THR A 35 4.04 -15.54 -4.54
N TYR A 36 2.77 -15.24 -4.83
CA TYR A 36 2.31 -13.89 -5.17
C TYR A 36 2.50 -12.91 -3.99
N MET A 37 2.13 -13.32 -2.78
CA MET A 37 2.29 -12.48 -1.59
C MET A 37 3.77 -12.25 -1.26
N GLN A 38 4.61 -13.29 -1.38
CA GLN A 38 6.05 -13.19 -1.13
C GLN A 38 6.76 -12.28 -2.14
N THR A 39 6.39 -12.36 -3.43
CA THR A 39 6.95 -11.48 -4.47
C THR A 39 6.52 -10.03 -4.29
N MET A 40 5.26 -9.78 -3.89
CA MET A 40 4.78 -8.44 -3.57
C MET A 40 5.43 -7.85 -2.32
N GLN A 41 5.65 -8.66 -1.27
CA GLN A 41 6.35 -8.24 -0.05
C GLN A 41 7.81 -7.91 -0.33
N LYS A 42 8.52 -8.77 -1.07
CA LYS A 42 9.90 -8.52 -1.46
C LYS A 42 10.04 -7.26 -2.31
N ALA A 43 9.16 -7.06 -3.30
CA ALA A 43 9.14 -5.84 -4.11
C ALA A 43 8.81 -4.59 -3.28
N ALA A 44 8.03 -4.72 -2.21
CA ALA A 44 7.76 -3.63 -1.27
C ALA A 44 8.97 -3.30 -0.40
N GLN A 45 9.63 -4.31 0.17
CA GLN A 45 10.86 -4.16 0.95
C GLN A 45 12.00 -3.58 0.11
N ASP A 46 12.19 -4.05 -1.13
CA ASP A 46 13.22 -3.53 -2.02
C ASP A 46 12.99 -2.03 -2.31
N ARG A 47 11.74 -1.60 -2.47
CA ARG A 47 11.39 -0.18 -2.64
C ARG A 47 11.58 0.64 -1.37
N GLU A 48 11.26 0.08 -0.21
CA GLU A 48 11.50 0.72 1.08
C GLU A 48 12.99 0.92 1.32
N ASN A 49 13.80 -0.11 1.09
CA ASN A 49 15.26 -0.05 1.21
C ASN A 49 15.88 1.00 0.28
N VAL A 50 15.37 1.14 -0.96
CA VAL A 50 15.78 2.21 -1.88
C VAL A 50 15.39 3.60 -1.35
N GLY A 51 14.21 3.74 -0.75
CA GLY A 51 13.75 4.99 -0.12
C GLY A 51 14.50 5.35 1.17
N VAL A 52 14.95 4.36 1.94
CA VAL A 52 15.81 4.58 3.11
C VAL A 52 17.18 5.10 2.67
N GLY A 53 17.75 4.56 1.59
CA GLY A 53 19.02 5.04 1.03
C GLY A 53 18.98 6.52 0.60
N SER A 54 17.88 6.96 -0.03
CA SER A 54 17.74 8.38 -0.41
C SER A 54 17.55 9.30 0.80
N ARG A 55 16.78 8.88 1.82
CA ARG A 55 16.60 9.62 3.08
C ARG A 55 17.89 9.77 3.86
N LEU A 56 18.71 8.71 3.95
CA LEU A 56 20.01 8.75 4.63
C LEU A 56 20.98 9.71 3.94
N ARG A 57 20.98 9.74 2.61
CA ARG A 57 21.80 10.66 1.82
C ARG A 57 21.36 12.12 2.00
N GLU A 58 20.05 12.38 1.95
CA GLU A 58 19.49 13.71 2.17
C GLU A 58 19.75 14.22 3.60
N ALA A 59 19.63 13.35 4.61
CA ALA A 59 19.99 13.66 5.99
C ALA A 59 21.49 13.94 6.15
N ALA A 60 22.35 13.18 5.46
CA ALA A 60 23.80 13.40 5.48
C ALA A 60 24.19 14.72 4.80
N ASP A 61 23.57 15.05 3.66
CA ASP A 61 23.81 16.32 2.95
C ASP A 61 23.30 17.52 3.76
N ALA A 62 22.14 17.39 4.42
CA ALA A 62 21.62 18.41 5.34
C ALA A 62 22.51 18.61 6.57
N ALA A 63 23.02 17.52 7.15
CA ALA A 63 23.96 17.59 8.28
C ALA A 63 25.28 18.24 7.88
N LYS A 64 25.81 17.92 6.68
CA LYS A 64 27.02 18.54 6.13
C LYS A 64 26.83 20.04 5.90
N LYS A 65 25.72 20.45 5.28
CA LYS A 65 25.39 21.87 5.07
C LYS A 65 25.24 22.62 6.40
N ALA A 66 24.63 22.00 7.42
CA ALA A 66 24.51 22.59 8.74
C ALA A 66 25.86 22.70 9.49
N ALA A 67 26.78 21.77 9.27
CA ALA A 67 28.14 21.83 9.80
C ALA A 67 28.96 22.94 9.12
N ASP A 68 28.87 23.06 7.79
CA ASP A 68 29.56 24.08 7.00
C ASP A 68 29.02 25.49 7.33
N MET A 69 27.72 25.64 7.64
CA MET A 69 27.14 26.93 8.09
C MET A 69 27.48 27.29 9.54
N LYS A 70 27.88 26.32 10.38
CA LYS A 70 28.35 26.57 11.76
C LYS A 70 29.86 26.83 11.84
N ALA A 71 30.62 26.42 10.82
CA ALA A 71 32.02 26.78 10.68
C ALA A 71 32.14 28.17 10.02
N GLY A 72 32.03 29.23 10.83
CA GLY A 72 32.44 30.58 10.39
C GLY A 72 33.93 30.62 9.98
N PRO A 73 34.40 31.70 9.32
CA PRO A 73 35.79 31.81 8.88
C PRO A 73 36.73 31.61 10.07
N LYS A 74 37.83 30.85 9.86
CA LYS A 74 38.83 30.58 10.89
C LYS A 74 39.32 31.90 11.49
N PRO A 75 39.24 32.10 12.82
CA PRO A 75 39.62 33.35 13.43
C PRO A 75 41.15 33.49 13.45
N ASP A 76 41.67 34.41 12.64
CA ASP A 76 43.04 34.87 12.74
C ASP A 76 43.16 35.82 13.93
N SER A 77 43.85 35.35 14.97
CA SER A 77 44.36 36.07 16.15
C SER A 77 43.62 35.92 17.50
N PRO A 78 44.36 35.91 18.63
CA PRO A 78 43.90 35.35 19.92
C PRO A 78 43.00 36.27 20.75
N ARG A 79 42.52 37.39 20.21
CA ARG A 79 41.79 38.41 21.00
C ARG A 79 40.26 38.32 20.95
N ALA A 80 39.70 37.35 20.23
CA ALA A 80 38.25 37.21 20.05
C ALA A 80 37.59 36.07 20.87
N VAL A 81 38.27 35.53 21.89
CA VAL A 81 37.75 34.38 22.67
C VAL A 81 36.90 34.82 23.87
N GLU A 82 37.05 36.05 24.34
CA GLU A 82 36.41 36.51 25.60
C GLU A 82 35.02 37.15 25.39
N ALA A 83 34.67 37.54 24.16
CA ALA A 83 33.36 38.15 23.85
C ALA A 83 32.24 37.15 23.54
N VAL A 84 32.58 35.89 23.20
CA VAL A 84 31.59 34.88 22.76
C VAL A 84 30.96 34.13 23.93
N MET A 85 31.58 34.12 25.12
CA MET A 85 31.10 33.36 26.27
C MET A 85 30.12 34.12 27.18
N LYS A 86 29.91 35.42 26.98
CA LYS A 86 29.08 36.26 27.87
C LYS A 86 27.70 36.65 27.32
N GLY A 87 27.34 36.21 26.11
CA GLY A 87 26.08 36.58 25.44
C GLY A 87 25.01 35.49 25.35
N ARG A 88 25.15 34.36 26.05
CA ARG A 88 24.23 33.20 25.88
C ARG A 88 23.57 32.75 27.17
N LEU A 89 23.16 33.71 27.99
CA LEU A 89 22.39 33.45 29.21
C LEU A 89 21.34 34.52 29.45
N GLU A 90 20.58 34.92 28.43
CA GLU A 90 19.37 35.75 28.61
C GLU A 90 18.55 35.78 27.31
N GLN A 91 17.75 34.74 27.10
CA GLN A 91 16.42 34.89 26.49
C GLN A 91 15.60 33.65 26.85
N GLY A 92 14.83 33.82 27.94
CA GLY A 92 13.77 32.93 28.39
C GLY A 92 12.73 32.69 27.30
N LEU A 93 12.18 31.48 27.26
CA LEU A 93 10.98 31.14 28.03
C LEU A 93 9.74 31.87 27.47
N LEU A 94 9.19 31.30 26.40
CA LEU A 94 7.75 31.32 26.17
C LEU A 94 7.28 29.88 26.37
N GLU A 95 6.70 29.67 27.54
CA GLU A 95 5.97 28.48 27.93
C GLU A 95 4.81 28.27 26.93
N LYS A 96 4.81 27.10 26.30
CA LYS A 96 3.54 26.39 26.14
C LYS A 96 3.71 25.07 26.87
N GLU A 97 2.96 24.99 27.97
CA GLU A 97 2.52 23.77 28.63
C GLU A 97 2.39 22.64 27.59
N GLY A 98 3.07 21.52 27.74
CA GLY A 98 2.99 20.68 28.93
C GLY A 98 2.08 19.50 28.61
N SER A 99 2.56 18.61 27.75
CA SER A 99 2.41 17.17 28.01
C SER A 99 3.72 16.51 27.61
N GLN A 100 4.52 16.19 28.63
CA GLN A 100 5.71 15.39 28.52
C GLN A 100 5.33 13.92 28.41
N GLY A 101 5.94 13.25 27.44
CA GLY A 101 6.46 11.90 27.61
C GLY A 101 5.48 10.74 27.41
N ASP A 102 5.50 10.17 26.21
CA ASP A 102 5.61 8.72 26.07
C ASP A 102 6.50 8.40 24.85
N ASN A 103 7.38 7.41 24.99
CA ASN A 103 8.12 6.85 23.88
C ASN A 103 7.16 5.92 23.10
N GLY A 104 6.33 6.50 22.24
CA GLY A 104 5.43 5.77 21.35
C GLY A 104 4.90 6.71 20.27
N GLY A 105 5.35 6.55 19.02
CA GLY A 105 4.91 7.44 17.93
C GLY A 105 3.39 7.36 17.72
N GLU A 106 2.69 8.49 17.92
CA GLU A 106 1.25 8.61 17.72
C GLU A 106 0.89 8.34 16.25
N TYR A 107 -0.14 7.51 16.02
CA TYR A 107 -0.58 7.15 14.67
C TYR A 107 -1.29 8.33 13.99
N SER A 108 -0.89 8.63 12.75
CA SER A 108 -1.54 9.61 11.88
C SER A 108 -2.11 8.93 10.64
N ALA A 109 -3.44 8.81 10.57
CA ALA A 109 -4.14 8.23 9.41
C ALA A 109 -3.82 8.97 8.10
N VAL A 110 -3.51 10.27 8.18
CA VAL A 110 -3.14 11.10 7.02
C VAL A 110 -1.78 10.69 6.48
N ASP A 111 -0.80 10.50 7.35
CA ASP A 111 0.55 10.10 6.96
C ASP A 111 0.58 8.66 6.45
N ASP A 112 -0.18 7.78 7.09
CA ASP A 112 -0.37 6.39 6.65
C ASP A 112 -1.01 6.32 5.26
N LEU A 113 -2.13 7.03 5.04
CA LEU A 113 -2.75 7.13 3.72
C LEU A 113 -1.76 7.68 2.67
N ALA A 114 -1.00 8.72 3.01
CA ALA A 114 0.00 9.29 2.12
C ALA A 114 1.13 8.28 1.79
N GLY A 115 1.54 7.46 2.76
CA GLY A 115 2.48 6.36 2.57
C GLY A 115 1.92 5.30 1.61
N ILE A 116 0.68 4.86 1.83
CA ILE A 116 -0.01 3.88 0.99
C ILE A 116 -0.13 4.37 -0.46
N LEU A 117 -0.57 5.62 -0.69
CA LEU A 117 -0.74 6.19 -2.03
C LEU A 117 0.57 6.33 -2.83
N ARG A 118 1.72 6.31 -2.15
CA ARG A 118 3.04 6.30 -2.81
C ARG A 118 3.45 4.91 -3.31
N ARG A 119 2.88 3.83 -2.76
CA ARG A 119 3.28 2.45 -3.10
C ARG A 119 2.96 2.05 -4.54
N SER A 120 1.81 2.49 -5.06
CA SER A 120 1.38 2.25 -6.43
C SER A 120 0.45 3.38 -6.91
N PRO A 121 0.42 3.72 -8.20
CA PRO A 121 -0.59 4.60 -8.76
C PRO A 121 -2.01 4.07 -8.60
N ILE A 122 -2.20 2.74 -8.50
CA ILE A 122 -3.52 2.13 -8.28
C ILE A 122 -3.53 1.49 -6.90
N ILE A 123 -4.42 1.95 -6.03
CA ILE A 123 -4.63 1.39 -4.69
C ILE A 123 -6.05 0.82 -4.61
N ILE A 124 -6.19 -0.38 -4.05
CA ILE A 124 -7.47 -1.03 -3.81
C ILE A 124 -7.63 -1.19 -2.29
N PHE A 125 -8.44 -0.33 -1.67
CA PHE A 125 -8.87 -0.53 -0.29
C PHE A 125 -9.97 -1.59 -0.27
N SER A 126 -9.75 -2.65 0.48
CA SER A 126 -10.48 -3.92 0.45
C SER A 126 -10.78 -4.37 1.87
N LYS A 127 -11.62 -5.41 2.00
CA LYS A 127 -11.64 -6.28 3.18
C LYS A 127 -11.59 -7.74 2.75
N THR A 128 -10.91 -8.58 3.52
CA THR A 128 -10.64 -9.98 3.13
C THR A 128 -11.92 -10.78 2.88
N TYR A 129 -12.93 -10.57 3.74
CA TYR A 129 -14.23 -11.25 3.70
C TYR A 129 -15.23 -10.67 2.70
N CYS A 130 -14.95 -9.53 2.07
CA CYS A 130 -15.93 -8.83 1.24
C CYS A 130 -15.96 -9.38 -0.20
N PRO A 131 -17.09 -9.95 -0.68
CA PRO A 131 -17.17 -10.53 -2.03
C PRO A 131 -17.00 -9.48 -3.14
N HIS A 132 -17.54 -8.26 -2.97
CA HIS A 132 -17.33 -7.15 -3.91
C HIS A 132 -15.85 -6.76 -4.01
N SER A 133 -15.12 -6.81 -2.90
CA SER A 133 -13.69 -6.53 -2.89
C SER A 133 -12.90 -7.63 -3.61
N GLN A 134 -13.30 -8.89 -3.46
CA GLN A 134 -12.71 -10.01 -4.21
C GLN A 134 -12.96 -9.88 -5.72
N ALA A 135 -14.16 -9.47 -6.14
CA ALA A 135 -14.48 -9.23 -7.54
C ALA A 135 -13.63 -8.10 -8.14
N ALA A 136 -13.51 -6.96 -7.45
CA ALA A 136 -12.62 -5.88 -7.87
C ALA A 136 -11.15 -6.32 -7.92
N LYS A 137 -10.65 -7.05 -6.91
CA LYS A 137 -9.29 -7.60 -6.93
C LYS A 137 -9.07 -8.54 -8.12
N ASN A 138 -10.02 -9.42 -8.44
CA ASN A 138 -9.90 -10.31 -9.59
C ASN A 138 -9.82 -9.52 -10.90
N LEU A 139 -10.62 -8.47 -11.06
CA LEU A 139 -10.56 -7.59 -12.23
C LEU A 139 -9.15 -6.97 -12.38
N PHE A 140 -8.66 -6.27 -11.35
CA PHE A 140 -7.39 -5.54 -11.46
C PHE A 140 -6.13 -6.41 -11.39
N LEU A 141 -6.17 -7.57 -10.71
CA LEU A 141 -5.00 -8.41 -10.45
C LEU A 141 -4.94 -9.68 -11.31
N ARG A 142 -6.07 -10.12 -11.88
CA ARG A 142 -6.13 -11.36 -12.69
C ARG A 142 -6.57 -11.12 -14.12
N ALA A 143 -7.53 -10.22 -14.36
CA ALA A 143 -7.97 -9.93 -15.73
C ALA A 143 -7.05 -8.93 -16.45
N TYR A 144 -6.23 -8.20 -15.71
CA TYR A 144 -5.31 -7.21 -16.27
C TYR A 144 -3.86 -7.44 -15.85
N ASN A 145 -2.94 -7.23 -16.79
CA ASN A 145 -1.52 -7.02 -16.53
C ASN A 145 -1.24 -5.52 -16.50
N ILE A 146 -1.16 -4.97 -15.28
CA ILE A 146 -0.90 -3.56 -15.02
C ILE A 146 0.51 -3.39 -14.44
N VAL A 147 1.29 -2.49 -15.02
CA VAL A 147 2.63 -2.15 -14.54
C VAL A 147 2.70 -0.65 -14.20
N PRO A 148 3.09 -0.28 -12.98
CA PRO A 148 3.34 -1.14 -11.81
C PRO A 148 2.05 -1.80 -11.29
N ALA A 149 2.19 -2.94 -10.60
CA ALA A 149 1.06 -3.70 -10.08
C ALA A 149 0.19 -2.86 -9.11
N PRO A 150 -1.14 -3.01 -9.14
CA PRO A 150 -2.02 -2.40 -8.14
C PRO A 150 -1.65 -2.88 -6.74
N TYR A 151 -1.74 -1.97 -5.76
CA TYR A 151 -1.47 -2.29 -4.37
C TYR A 151 -2.78 -2.44 -3.59
N VAL A 152 -2.92 -3.54 -2.85
CA VAL A 152 -4.13 -3.84 -2.05
C VAL A 152 -3.87 -3.52 -0.59
N VAL A 153 -4.85 -2.88 0.05
CA VAL A 153 -4.88 -2.67 1.49
C VAL A 153 -6.13 -3.33 2.04
N GLU A 154 -5.95 -4.39 2.85
CA GLU A 154 -7.03 -5.04 3.58
C GLU A 154 -7.25 -4.27 4.88
N LEU A 155 -8.34 -3.49 4.95
CA LEU A 155 -8.64 -2.61 6.09
C LEU A 155 -9.01 -3.39 7.36
N ASP A 156 -9.45 -4.64 7.23
CA ASP A 156 -9.74 -5.53 8.35
C ASP A 156 -8.47 -6.14 8.98
N ASP A 157 -7.37 -6.24 8.23
CA ASP A 157 -6.08 -6.73 8.72
C ASP A 157 -5.12 -5.59 9.09
N HIS A 158 -5.48 -4.35 8.74
CA HIS A 158 -4.65 -3.17 9.04
C HIS A 158 -4.84 -2.74 10.51
N PRO A 159 -3.76 -2.53 11.30
CA PRO A 159 -3.87 -2.19 12.73
C PRO A 159 -4.77 -0.98 13.01
N HIS A 160 -4.74 0.00 12.11
CA HIS A 160 -5.51 1.25 12.17
C HIS A 160 -6.56 1.35 11.06
N GLY A 161 -7.06 0.22 10.58
CA GLY A 161 -7.92 0.17 9.40
C GLY A 161 -9.24 0.94 9.54
N ALA A 162 -9.81 1.01 10.75
CA ALA A 162 -11.02 1.80 11.01
C ALA A 162 -10.78 3.31 10.85
N GLU A 163 -9.71 3.83 11.45
CA GLU A 163 -9.31 5.25 11.34
C GLU A 163 -8.99 5.62 9.88
N LEU A 164 -8.31 4.73 9.17
CA LEU A 164 -8.02 4.88 7.74
C LEU A 164 -9.31 4.86 6.91
N GLN A 165 -10.26 3.97 7.21
CA GLN A 165 -11.56 3.91 6.53
C GLN A 165 -12.41 5.16 6.75
N ASP A 166 -12.39 5.73 7.96
CA ASP A 166 -13.06 7.00 8.25
C ASP A 166 -12.41 8.18 7.52
N LEU A 167 -11.07 8.21 7.44
CA LEU A 167 -10.38 9.22 6.65
C LEU A 167 -10.71 9.09 5.15
N LEU A 168 -10.74 7.86 4.61
CA LEU A 168 -11.16 7.61 3.24
C LEU A 168 -12.58 8.12 2.99
N ALA A 169 -13.52 7.84 3.88
CA ALA A 169 -14.89 8.34 3.78
C ALA A 169 -14.94 9.88 3.71
N LYS A 170 -14.14 10.56 4.54
CA LYS A 170 -14.03 12.04 4.52
C LYS A 170 -13.41 12.58 3.23
N ARG A 171 -12.38 11.90 2.69
CA ARG A 171 -11.61 12.36 1.52
C ARG A 171 -12.27 12.02 0.18
N THR A 172 -12.96 10.89 0.09
CA THR A 172 -13.52 10.37 -1.16
C THR A 172 -15.04 10.39 -1.20
N GLY A 173 -15.70 10.63 -0.06
CA GLY A 173 -17.15 10.47 0.10
C GLY A 173 -17.59 8.99 0.19
N ARG A 174 -16.67 8.02 0.17
CA ARG A 174 -17.00 6.59 0.14
C ARG A 174 -16.53 5.87 1.40
N ARG A 175 -17.48 5.46 2.22
CA ARG A 175 -17.24 4.66 3.44
C ARG A 175 -17.16 3.16 3.15
N THR A 176 -17.64 2.69 2.00
CA THR A 176 -17.72 1.25 1.68
C THR A 176 -16.45 0.73 1.02
N VAL A 177 -16.22 -0.58 1.14
CA VAL A 177 -15.22 -1.32 0.37
C VAL A 177 -15.89 -2.14 -0.75
N PRO A 178 -15.21 -2.38 -1.88
CA PRO A 178 -13.91 -1.82 -2.20
C PRO A 178 -13.98 -0.31 -2.50
N ASN A 179 -12.88 0.39 -2.26
CA ASN A 179 -12.67 1.75 -2.75
C ASN A 179 -11.38 1.74 -3.58
N VAL A 180 -11.54 1.83 -4.91
CA VAL A 180 -10.43 1.80 -5.87
C VAL A 180 -10.00 3.22 -6.17
N MET A 181 -8.70 3.48 -6.05
CA MET A 181 -8.11 4.81 -6.26
C MET A 181 -7.03 4.77 -7.33
N ILE A 182 -7.02 5.77 -8.20
CA ILE A 182 -5.96 6.00 -9.19
C ILE A 182 -5.37 7.38 -8.95
N SER A 183 -4.05 7.44 -8.76
CA SER A 183 -3.31 8.68 -8.49
C SER A 183 -3.91 9.50 -7.34
N GLY A 184 -4.39 8.83 -6.30
CA GLY A 184 -4.99 9.48 -5.12
C GLY A 184 -6.44 9.93 -5.29
N LYS A 185 -7.11 9.65 -6.40
CA LYS A 185 -8.54 9.92 -6.62
C LYS A 185 -9.34 8.62 -6.66
N SER A 186 -10.46 8.56 -5.96
CA SER A 186 -11.37 7.41 -6.05
C SER A 186 -12.04 7.36 -7.43
N ILE A 187 -12.07 6.16 -8.01
CA ILE A 187 -12.87 5.85 -9.21
C ILE A 187 -14.14 5.06 -8.85
N GLY A 188 -14.37 4.82 -7.56
CA GLY A 188 -15.55 4.14 -7.05
C GLY A 188 -15.26 2.78 -6.40
N GLY A 189 -16.31 1.98 -6.27
CA GLY A 189 -16.28 0.62 -5.73
C GLY A 189 -16.43 -0.43 -6.83
N ASN A 190 -16.88 -1.63 -6.46
CA ASN A 190 -16.95 -2.74 -7.40
C ASN A 190 -17.87 -2.44 -8.58
N ASP A 191 -19.07 -1.92 -8.33
CA ASP A 191 -20.05 -1.71 -9.39
C ASP A 191 -19.58 -0.66 -10.39
N ASP A 192 -18.93 0.39 -9.90
CA ASP A 192 -18.31 1.44 -10.72
C ASP A 192 -17.23 0.87 -11.64
N VAL A 193 -16.30 0.06 -11.10
CA VAL A 193 -15.19 -0.49 -11.90
C VAL A 193 -15.63 -1.61 -12.84
N GLN A 194 -16.63 -2.41 -12.46
CA GLN A 194 -17.23 -3.42 -13.33
C GLN A 194 -18.03 -2.76 -14.46
N GLN A 195 -18.66 -1.62 -14.22
CA GLN A 195 -19.32 -0.86 -15.28
C GLN A 195 -18.29 -0.31 -16.27
N LEU A 196 -17.20 0.29 -15.77
CA LEU A 196 -16.09 0.75 -16.63
C LEU A 196 -15.51 -0.39 -17.49
N GLU A 197 -15.43 -1.59 -16.92
CA GLU A 197 -14.98 -2.78 -17.64
C GLU A 197 -15.96 -3.18 -18.76
N LYS A 198 -17.25 -3.27 -18.44
CA LYS A 198 -18.31 -3.61 -19.41
C LYS A 198 -18.37 -2.60 -20.56
N ASP A 199 -18.17 -1.33 -20.25
CA ASP A 199 -18.14 -0.25 -21.24
C ASP A 199 -16.84 -0.23 -22.07
N GLY A 200 -15.85 -1.07 -21.75
CA GLY A 200 -14.54 -1.07 -22.40
C GLY A 200 -13.67 0.14 -22.06
N ARG A 201 -14.03 0.92 -21.03
CA ARG A 201 -13.41 2.20 -20.66
C ARG A 201 -12.41 2.09 -19.51
N LEU A 202 -12.31 0.94 -18.86
CA LEU A 202 -11.43 0.77 -17.69
C LEU A 202 -9.95 1.04 -18.03
N GLY A 203 -9.45 0.47 -19.13
CA GLY A 203 -8.06 0.67 -19.57
C GLY A 203 -7.72 2.14 -19.83
N ASP A 204 -8.60 2.84 -20.56
CA ASP A 204 -8.46 4.27 -20.85
C ASP A 204 -8.52 5.11 -19.58
N THR A 205 -9.41 4.76 -18.65
CA THR A 205 -9.53 5.43 -17.35
C THR A 205 -8.24 5.30 -16.55
N ILE A 206 -7.63 4.10 -16.53
CA ILE A 206 -6.35 3.87 -15.87
C ILE A 206 -5.24 4.71 -16.51
N HIS A 207 -5.16 4.74 -17.84
CA HIS A 207 -4.14 5.54 -18.54
C HIS A 207 -4.33 7.05 -18.31
N SER A 208 -5.56 7.54 -18.45
CA SER A 208 -5.90 8.96 -18.29
C SER A 208 -5.63 9.46 -16.88
N MET A 209 -6.03 8.72 -15.85
CA MET A 209 -5.85 9.13 -14.45
C MET A 209 -4.47 8.79 -13.88
N GLY A 210 -3.87 7.68 -14.33
CA GLY A 210 -2.56 7.22 -13.87
C GLY A 210 -1.39 7.95 -14.52
N GLY A 211 -1.58 8.49 -15.73
CA GLY A 211 -0.59 9.26 -16.47
C GLY A 211 0.75 8.54 -16.60
N LYS A 212 1.85 9.27 -16.40
CA LYS A 212 3.22 8.76 -16.55
C LYS A 212 3.61 7.67 -15.54
N ARG A 213 2.82 7.46 -14.47
CA ARG A 213 3.09 6.42 -13.46
C ARG A 213 2.62 5.04 -13.92
N ILE A 214 1.78 4.96 -14.95
CA ILE A 214 1.32 3.70 -15.55
C ILE A 214 2.17 3.42 -16.78
N MET A 215 2.92 2.32 -16.73
CA MET A 215 3.80 1.87 -17.81
C MET A 215 3.07 0.92 -18.78
N ARG A 216 2.13 0.13 -18.28
CA ARG A 216 1.42 -0.88 -19.08
C ARG A 216 0.05 -1.16 -18.48
N VAL A 217 -0.94 -1.32 -19.34
CA VAL A 217 -2.26 -1.86 -19.02
C VAL A 217 -2.65 -2.79 -20.17
N LEU A 218 -2.65 -4.10 -19.94
CA LEU A 218 -3.07 -5.08 -20.94
C LEU A 218 -4.15 -5.97 -20.34
N LYS A 219 -5.31 -6.04 -20.99
CA LYS A 219 -6.33 -7.04 -20.64
C LYS A 219 -5.81 -8.42 -21.05
N LEU A 220 -5.80 -9.36 -20.11
CA LEU A 220 -5.46 -10.74 -20.38
C LEU A 220 -6.66 -11.41 -21.04
N LYS A 221 -6.42 -12.12 -22.14
CA LYS A 221 -7.45 -12.93 -22.79
C LYS A 221 -7.77 -14.11 -21.86
N GLU A 222 -9.06 -14.36 -21.66
CA GLU A 222 -9.55 -15.56 -20.96
C GLU A 222 -9.20 -16.84 -21.73
#